data_AF-A0A6N9DY15-F1
#
_entry.id   AF-A0A6N9DY15-F1
#
_cell.length_a   1.000
_cell.length_b   1.000
_cell.length_c   1.000
_cell.angle_alpha   90.00
_cell.angle_beta   90.00
_cell.angle_gamma   90.00
#
_symmetry.space_group_name_H-M   'P 1'
#
loop_
_entity.id
_entity.type
_entity.pdbx_description
1 polymer ?
#
loop_
_entity_poly.entity_id
_entity_poly.type
_entity_poly.pdbx_seq_one_letter_code
_entity_poly.pdbx_strand_id
1 'polypeptide(L)'
;MQQTQIQLDGVNKPIRSGLVPVTDLYELAACHNKRIFLNREDGIDIPLVPGEYVLIHGGENFVVGESSIENNPPLRNPVRPEFNASRNLALPNAKIAGKSLKERDAKFPTGRLFADIKDGVDVEISDDMTIVVQDADSYFVIPPAADGGNSIDLEECGKNERRPPKGQKYRIRIDGNKHIVDSATITGAEILGLVEKSFDEWSLNQKLHGGKREKIDAKTEVDLACPGIERFETVRRQAQQGEKALCELLPEDLEYLEANYPAKWKQESEGNGKSGLLIEDFPVPGGYTEKTSTLMLLIPSGYPGAALDMFYFSPSLKRSDGSAVHAVAVEEHFGRTWQRWSRHYTWEPGFDSVVKHIEYVKHDLKNEVE
;
A
#
# COMPACT_ATOMS: atom_id res chain seq x y z
N MET A 1 -0.56 -27.29 -0.75
CA MET A 1 -0.59 -28.17 -1.92
C MET A 1 -1.72 -29.17 -1.74
N GLN A 2 -2.57 -29.31 -2.74
CA GLN A 2 -3.69 -30.26 -2.70
C GLN A 2 -3.33 -31.52 -3.49
N GLN A 3 -3.99 -32.63 -3.21
CA GLN A 3 -3.81 -33.84 -4.00
C GLN A 3 -4.58 -33.70 -5.31
N THR A 4 -3.90 -33.94 -6.43
CA THR A 4 -4.47 -33.91 -7.78
C THR A 4 -4.09 -35.17 -8.54
N GLN A 5 -4.49 -35.26 -9.82
CA GLN A 5 -4.17 -36.36 -10.71
C GLN A 5 -3.52 -35.84 -11.97
N ILE A 6 -2.52 -36.58 -12.46
CA ILE A 6 -1.92 -36.41 -13.78
C ILE A 6 -2.08 -37.71 -14.56
N GLN A 7 -1.94 -37.67 -15.88
CA GLN A 7 -1.85 -38.87 -16.70
C GLN A 7 -0.38 -39.21 -16.96
N LEU A 8 -0.02 -40.47 -16.76
CA LEU A 8 1.28 -41.02 -17.13
C LEU A 8 1.05 -42.28 -17.97
N ASP A 9 1.45 -42.25 -19.24
CA ASP A 9 1.16 -43.31 -20.22
C ASP A 9 -0.32 -43.69 -20.26
N GLY A 10 -1.20 -42.68 -20.18
CA GLY A 10 -2.66 -42.85 -20.17
C GLY A 10 -3.25 -43.38 -18.85
N VAL A 11 -2.42 -43.57 -17.81
CA VAL A 11 -2.87 -44.01 -16.48
C VAL A 11 -2.89 -42.82 -15.53
N ASN A 12 -4.01 -42.61 -14.83
CA ASN A 12 -4.10 -41.58 -13.80
C ASN A 12 -3.18 -41.92 -12.62
N LYS A 13 -2.34 -40.98 -12.22
CA LYS A 13 -1.45 -41.07 -11.07
C LYS A 13 -1.71 -39.92 -10.10
N PRO A 14 -1.81 -40.20 -8.79
CA PRO A 14 -1.92 -39.16 -7.79
C PRO A 14 -0.60 -38.40 -7.66
N ILE A 15 -0.68 -37.08 -7.56
CA ILE A 15 0.47 -36.22 -7.28
C ILE A 15 0.03 -34.98 -6.51
N ARG A 16 0.97 -34.26 -5.91
CA ARG A 16 0.71 -32.96 -5.28
C ARG A 16 0.69 -31.88 -6.35
N SER A 17 -0.30 -30.99 -6.30
CA SER A 17 -0.29 -29.78 -7.11
C SER A 17 0.73 -28.75 -6.58
N GLY A 18 1.25 -27.91 -7.47
CA GLY A 18 2.28 -26.91 -7.19
C GLY A 18 3.56 -27.13 -7.98
N LEU A 19 4.64 -26.50 -7.54
CA LEU A 19 5.95 -26.68 -8.16
C LEU A 19 6.53 -28.05 -7.77
N VAL A 20 6.66 -28.94 -8.75
CA VAL A 20 7.11 -30.32 -8.56
C VAL A 20 8.50 -30.50 -9.19
N PRO A 21 9.49 -31.01 -8.44
CA PRO A 21 10.75 -31.45 -9.02
C PRO A 21 10.52 -32.57 -10.03
N VAL A 22 11.17 -32.51 -11.19
CA VAL A 22 11.03 -33.58 -12.20
C VAL A 22 11.48 -34.94 -11.66
N THR A 23 12.39 -34.98 -10.67
CA THR A 23 12.77 -36.23 -9.98
C THR A 23 11.57 -36.98 -9.41
N ASP A 24 10.59 -36.27 -8.86
CA ASP A 24 9.41 -36.87 -8.24
C ASP A 24 8.50 -37.52 -9.30
N LEU A 25 8.47 -36.96 -10.52
CA LEU A 25 7.78 -37.59 -11.65
C LEU A 25 8.47 -38.88 -12.10
N TYR A 26 9.81 -38.89 -12.10
CA TYR A 26 10.59 -40.09 -12.41
C TYR A 26 10.38 -41.22 -11.38
N GLU A 27 10.33 -40.86 -10.09
CA GLU A 27 9.99 -41.79 -9.01
C GLU A 27 8.56 -42.33 -9.16
N LEU A 28 7.59 -41.44 -9.44
CA LEU A 28 6.19 -41.82 -9.65
C LEU A 28 6.00 -42.75 -10.86
N ALA A 29 6.81 -42.54 -11.91
CA ALA A 29 6.83 -43.37 -13.11
C ALA A 29 7.57 -44.71 -12.92
N ALA A 30 8.31 -44.89 -11.83
CA ALA A 30 9.24 -46.00 -11.64
C ALA A 30 10.18 -46.19 -12.86
N CYS A 31 10.66 -45.08 -13.40
CA CYS A 31 11.44 -45.05 -14.63
C CYS A 31 12.90 -44.71 -14.35
N HIS A 32 13.83 -45.59 -14.75
CA HIS A 32 15.27 -45.39 -14.51
C HIS A 32 16.07 -45.10 -15.79
N ASN A 33 15.67 -45.64 -16.93
CA ASN A 33 16.44 -45.60 -18.18
C ASN A 33 15.70 -44.97 -19.37
N LYS A 34 14.50 -44.42 -19.16
CA LYS A 34 13.75 -43.70 -20.20
C LYS A 34 13.54 -42.26 -19.79
N ARG A 35 13.04 -41.44 -20.70
CA ARG A 35 12.71 -40.04 -20.44
C ARG A 35 11.21 -39.88 -20.24
N ILE A 36 10.84 -38.95 -19.37
CA ILE A 36 9.46 -38.47 -19.26
C ILE A 36 9.32 -37.26 -20.17
N PHE A 37 8.20 -37.16 -20.87
CA PHE A 37 7.87 -36.02 -21.70
C PHE A 37 6.52 -35.46 -21.25
N LEU A 38 6.42 -34.14 -21.14
CA LEU A 38 5.13 -33.45 -21.04
C LEU A 38 4.51 -33.41 -22.44
N ASN A 39 3.35 -34.06 -22.59
CA ASN A 39 2.65 -34.16 -23.85
C ASN A 39 2.07 -32.81 -24.26
N ARG A 40 2.25 -32.44 -25.52
CA ARG A 40 1.63 -31.25 -26.11
C ARG A 40 0.77 -31.62 -27.30
N GLU A 41 -0.54 -31.39 -27.17
CA GLU A 41 -1.51 -31.71 -28.24
C GLU A 41 -1.19 -30.99 -29.57
N ASP A 42 -0.54 -29.83 -29.52
CA ASP A 42 -0.32 -28.95 -30.66
C ASP A 42 1.13 -28.93 -31.18
N GLY A 43 2.01 -29.82 -30.69
CA GLY A 43 3.43 -29.70 -30.99
C GLY A 43 4.31 -30.88 -30.61
N ILE A 44 5.55 -30.54 -30.25
CA ILE A 44 6.56 -31.50 -29.83
C ILE A 44 6.44 -31.67 -28.32
N ASP A 45 6.43 -32.91 -27.86
CA ASP A 45 6.44 -33.22 -26.43
C ASP A 45 7.73 -32.70 -25.78
N ILE A 46 7.60 -32.12 -24.60
CA ILE A 46 8.72 -31.46 -23.91
C ILE A 46 9.44 -32.50 -23.05
N PRO A 47 10.71 -32.84 -23.34
CA PRO A 47 11.44 -33.76 -22.50
C PRO A 47 11.60 -33.16 -21.10
N LEU A 48 11.47 -33.93 -20.04
CA LEU A 48 11.72 -33.49 -18.67
C LEU A 48 13.05 -34.09 -18.19
N VAL A 49 13.87 -33.30 -17.48
CA VAL A 49 15.16 -33.76 -16.96
C VAL A 49 15.23 -33.57 -15.45
N PRO A 50 15.73 -34.56 -14.69
CA PRO A 50 16.00 -34.40 -13.26
C PRO A 50 16.82 -33.15 -12.95
N GLY A 51 16.41 -32.39 -11.93
CA GLY A 51 16.98 -31.07 -11.59
C GLY A 51 16.18 -29.88 -12.15
N GLU A 52 15.24 -30.13 -13.07
CA GLU A 52 14.24 -29.15 -13.51
C GLU A 52 12.98 -29.25 -12.66
N TYR A 53 12.11 -28.25 -12.77
CA TYR A 53 10.83 -28.17 -12.06
C TYR A 53 9.68 -27.93 -13.04
N VAL A 54 8.51 -28.44 -12.72
CA VAL A 54 7.27 -28.23 -13.50
C VAL A 54 6.14 -27.85 -12.56
N LEU A 55 5.29 -26.93 -12.99
CA LEU A 55 4.09 -26.57 -12.23
C LEU A 55 2.97 -27.56 -12.55
N ILE A 56 2.44 -28.24 -11.54
CA ILE A 56 1.34 -29.20 -11.65
C ILE A 56 0.06 -28.57 -11.13
N HIS A 57 -0.90 -28.36 -12.02
CA HIS A 57 -2.27 -27.91 -11.75
C HIS A 57 -3.21 -29.11 -11.60
N GLY A 58 -2.98 -30.17 -12.36
CA GLY A 58 -3.85 -31.34 -12.49
C GLY A 58 -4.34 -31.52 -13.92
N GLY A 59 -4.33 -32.77 -14.39
CA GLY A 59 -4.74 -33.14 -15.75
C GLY A 59 -3.62 -33.09 -16.78
N GLU A 60 -2.41 -32.68 -16.40
CA GLU A 60 -1.24 -32.78 -17.27
C GLU A 60 -1.02 -34.21 -17.71
N ASN A 61 -0.62 -34.38 -18.98
CA ASN A 61 -0.38 -35.68 -19.58
C ASN A 61 1.10 -35.87 -19.85
N PHE A 62 1.65 -36.96 -19.36
CA PHE A 62 3.04 -37.32 -19.48
C PHE A 62 3.19 -38.67 -20.16
N VAL A 63 4.23 -38.82 -20.96
CA VAL A 63 4.57 -40.06 -21.67
C VAL A 63 5.98 -40.49 -21.32
N VAL A 64 6.20 -41.79 -21.14
CA VAL A 64 7.52 -42.37 -20.89
C VAL A 64 8.04 -43.02 -22.17
N GLY A 65 9.21 -42.59 -22.63
CA GLY A 65 9.74 -43.08 -23.90
C GLY A 65 11.22 -42.80 -24.13
N GLU A 66 11.66 -43.20 -25.30
CA GLU A 66 12.98 -42.86 -25.84
C GLU A 66 12.81 -41.87 -26.97
N SER A 67 13.62 -40.82 -26.98
CA SER A 67 13.59 -39.82 -28.05
C SER A 67 14.93 -39.11 -28.15
N SER A 68 15.30 -38.76 -29.39
CA SER A 68 16.43 -37.91 -29.73
C SER A 68 16.07 -36.41 -29.71
N ILE A 69 14.87 -36.03 -29.27
CA ILE A 69 14.48 -34.63 -29.12
C ILE A 69 15.46 -33.93 -28.17
N GLU A 70 15.94 -32.76 -28.62
CA GLU A 70 16.80 -31.86 -27.84
C GLU A 70 16.15 -31.52 -26.48
N ASN A 71 16.95 -31.21 -25.45
CA ASN A 71 16.39 -31.02 -24.12
C ASN A 71 15.36 -29.87 -24.02
N ASN A 72 15.57 -28.80 -24.78
CA ASN A 72 14.69 -27.63 -24.78
C ASN A 72 14.36 -27.26 -26.24
N PRO A 73 13.55 -28.06 -26.94
CA PRO A 73 13.35 -27.88 -28.37
C PRO A 73 12.58 -26.57 -28.65
N PRO A 74 12.84 -25.90 -29.78
CA PRO A 74 12.01 -24.78 -30.20
C PRO A 74 10.60 -25.27 -30.53
N LEU A 75 9.61 -24.48 -30.13
CA LEU A 75 8.21 -24.80 -30.26
C LEU A 75 7.63 -24.20 -31.53
N ARG A 76 6.79 -24.99 -32.21
CA ARG A 76 5.99 -24.48 -33.32
C ARG A 76 5.07 -23.35 -32.86
N ASN A 77 4.42 -23.56 -31.71
CA ASN A 77 3.58 -22.59 -31.03
C ASN A 77 4.25 -22.20 -29.70
N PRO A 78 4.69 -20.93 -29.55
CA PRO A 78 5.27 -20.44 -28.30
C PRO A 78 4.33 -20.63 -27.12
N VAL A 79 4.87 -20.94 -25.95
CA VAL A 79 4.11 -20.95 -24.69
C VAL A 79 3.85 -19.52 -24.25
N ARG A 80 2.65 -19.25 -23.75
CA ARG A 80 2.14 -17.95 -23.31
C ARG A 80 1.57 -18.04 -21.91
N PRO A 81 2.42 -18.24 -20.88
CA PRO A 81 1.97 -18.18 -19.50
C PRO A 81 1.41 -16.78 -19.20
N GLU A 82 0.61 -16.68 -18.15
CA GLU A 82 0.36 -15.38 -17.56
C GLU A 82 1.64 -14.90 -16.85
N PHE A 83 2.05 -13.67 -17.14
CA PHE A 83 3.19 -13.03 -16.51
C PHE A 83 2.79 -11.61 -16.10
N ASN A 84 2.86 -11.31 -14.80
CA ASN A 84 2.42 -10.02 -14.26
C ASN A 84 0.99 -9.65 -14.70
N ALA A 85 0.05 -10.60 -14.61
CA ALA A 85 -1.36 -10.46 -15.02
C ALA A 85 -1.59 -10.19 -16.53
N SER A 86 -0.63 -10.52 -17.40
CA SER A 86 -0.73 -10.40 -18.86
C SER A 86 -0.28 -11.69 -19.57
N ARG A 87 -0.90 -12.02 -20.72
CA ARG A 87 -0.52 -13.19 -21.56
C ARG A 87 0.28 -12.83 -22.81
N ASN A 88 0.99 -11.70 -22.75
CA ASN A 88 1.77 -11.20 -23.88
C ASN A 88 3.16 -11.82 -24.01
N LEU A 89 3.66 -12.46 -22.95
CA LEU A 89 4.96 -13.13 -22.97
C LEU A 89 4.90 -14.38 -23.84
N ALA A 90 5.62 -14.38 -24.98
CA ALA A 90 5.75 -15.55 -25.84
C ALA A 90 7.13 -16.19 -25.63
N LEU A 91 7.15 -17.43 -25.17
CA LEU A 91 8.36 -18.22 -24.99
C LEU A 91 8.52 -19.22 -26.14
N PRO A 92 9.54 -19.07 -27.01
CA PRO A 92 9.76 -19.99 -28.13
C PRO A 92 10.19 -21.39 -27.68
N ASN A 93 10.53 -21.55 -26.40
CA ASN A 93 10.95 -22.78 -25.76
C ASN A 93 10.15 -22.95 -24.46
N ALA A 94 9.83 -24.18 -24.07
CA ALA A 94 9.08 -24.41 -22.84
C ALA A 94 9.93 -24.25 -21.58
N LYS A 95 11.26 -24.46 -21.68
CA LYS A 95 12.15 -24.35 -20.51
C LYS A 95 12.85 -23.01 -20.45
N ILE A 96 12.88 -22.44 -19.25
CA ILE A 96 13.53 -21.16 -18.97
C ILE A 96 14.13 -21.18 -17.56
N ALA A 97 15.29 -20.53 -17.39
CA ALA A 97 15.85 -20.29 -16.06
C ALA A 97 15.03 -19.22 -15.33
N GLY A 98 14.88 -19.36 -14.01
CA GLY A 98 14.15 -18.41 -13.16
C GLY A 98 14.68 -16.99 -13.33
N LYS A 99 16.01 -16.82 -13.42
CA LYS A 99 16.65 -15.53 -13.72
C LYS A 99 16.14 -14.94 -15.03
N SER A 100 16.14 -15.71 -16.12
CA SER A 100 15.74 -15.24 -17.45
C SER A 100 14.24 -14.96 -17.55
N LEU A 101 13.40 -15.64 -16.77
CA LEU A 101 11.98 -15.31 -16.68
C LEU A 101 11.75 -14.03 -15.86
N LYS A 102 12.42 -13.89 -14.71
CA LYS A 102 12.39 -12.68 -13.89
C LYS A 102 12.77 -11.43 -14.69
N GLU A 103 13.85 -11.51 -15.46
CA GLU A 103 14.36 -10.42 -16.30
C GLU A 103 13.40 -9.99 -17.41
N ARG A 104 12.28 -10.71 -17.64
CA ARG A 104 11.18 -10.26 -18.51
C ARG A 104 10.39 -9.10 -17.90
N ASP A 105 10.45 -8.91 -16.58
CA ASP A 105 9.93 -7.71 -15.93
C ASP A 105 10.94 -6.57 -16.04
N ALA A 106 10.74 -5.70 -17.03
CA ALA A 106 11.59 -4.52 -17.22
C ALA A 106 11.54 -3.52 -16.06
N LYS A 107 10.46 -3.53 -15.25
CA LYS A 107 10.32 -2.64 -14.08
C LYS A 107 11.14 -3.15 -12.90
N PHE A 108 11.24 -4.48 -12.74
CA PHE A 108 11.93 -5.12 -11.62
C PHE A 108 12.84 -6.29 -12.06
N PRO A 109 13.89 -6.04 -12.85
CA PRO A 109 14.80 -7.10 -13.31
C PRO A 109 15.54 -7.80 -12.15
N THR A 110 15.68 -7.12 -11.00
CA THR A 110 16.28 -7.64 -9.78
C THR A 110 15.24 -7.97 -8.70
N GLY A 111 13.97 -8.07 -9.08
CA GLY A 111 12.88 -8.42 -8.17
C GLY A 111 12.95 -9.88 -7.71
N ARG A 112 11.85 -10.36 -7.12
CA ARG A 112 11.68 -11.76 -6.74
C ARG A 112 10.58 -12.37 -7.58
N LEU A 113 10.86 -13.52 -8.19
CA LEU A 113 9.95 -14.21 -9.09
C LEU A 113 9.14 -15.25 -8.31
N PHE A 114 7.83 -15.23 -8.50
CA PHE A 114 6.92 -16.19 -7.89
C PHE A 114 6.06 -16.87 -8.96
N ALA A 115 5.77 -18.15 -8.72
CA ALA A 115 4.70 -18.88 -9.39
C ALA A 115 3.41 -18.76 -8.58
N ASP A 116 2.31 -18.40 -9.25
CA ASP A 116 0.97 -18.34 -8.68
C ASP A 116 0.40 -19.74 -8.51
N ILE A 117 0.11 -20.12 -7.28
CA ILE A 117 -0.59 -21.38 -7.01
C ILE A 117 -2.04 -21.05 -6.67
N LYS A 118 -2.94 -21.20 -7.65
CA LYS A 118 -4.37 -20.82 -7.56
C LYS A 118 -5.00 -21.10 -6.20
N ASP A 119 -4.91 -22.35 -5.72
CA ASP A 119 -5.50 -22.80 -4.45
C ASP A 119 -4.42 -23.17 -3.41
N GLY A 120 -3.36 -22.37 -3.33
CA GLY A 120 -2.23 -22.64 -2.45
C GLY A 120 -1.32 -21.44 -2.16
N VAL A 121 -0.16 -21.78 -1.63
CA VAL A 121 0.93 -20.86 -1.30
C VAL A 121 1.74 -20.60 -2.56
N ASP A 122 2.00 -19.33 -2.85
CA ASP A 122 2.83 -18.96 -3.99
C ASP A 122 4.29 -19.35 -3.73
N VAL A 123 4.92 -19.93 -4.74
CA VAL A 123 6.26 -20.49 -4.62
C VAL A 123 7.27 -19.56 -5.26
N GLU A 124 8.31 -19.19 -4.51
CA GLU A 124 9.42 -18.43 -5.05
C GLU A 124 10.25 -19.29 -6.00
N ILE A 125 10.58 -18.74 -7.17
CA ILE A 125 11.45 -19.37 -8.17
C ILE A 125 12.81 -18.69 -8.10
N SER A 126 13.83 -19.42 -7.66
CA SER A 126 15.19 -18.91 -7.58
C SER A 126 15.84 -18.77 -8.97
N ASP A 127 16.91 -17.98 -9.04
CA ASP A 127 17.56 -17.64 -10.31
C ASP A 127 18.15 -18.85 -11.06
N ASP A 128 18.58 -19.86 -10.30
CA ASP A 128 19.20 -21.10 -10.76
C ASP A 128 18.20 -22.22 -11.10
N MET A 129 16.93 -22.08 -10.70
CA MET A 129 15.90 -23.04 -11.06
C MET A 129 15.63 -23.00 -12.57
N THR A 130 15.61 -24.16 -13.21
CA THR A 130 15.06 -24.30 -14.57
C THR A 130 13.64 -24.81 -14.46
N ILE A 131 12.70 -24.04 -15.00
CA ILE A 131 11.27 -24.37 -14.96
C ILE A 131 10.77 -24.75 -16.36
N VAL A 132 9.89 -25.74 -16.41
CA VAL A 132 9.14 -26.15 -17.59
C VAL A 132 7.80 -25.43 -17.57
N VAL A 133 7.63 -24.47 -18.48
CA VAL A 133 6.51 -23.54 -18.54
C VAL A 133 5.42 -24.06 -19.47
N GLN A 134 4.18 -23.90 -19.03
CA GLN A 134 2.94 -24.25 -19.71
C GLN A 134 2.06 -23.01 -19.91
N ASP A 135 1.10 -23.06 -20.82
CA ASP A 135 0.15 -21.96 -21.05
C ASP A 135 -0.74 -21.71 -19.82
N ALA A 136 -1.02 -22.75 -19.04
CA ALA A 136 -1.81 -22.65 -17.82
C ALA A 136 -1.09 -21.93 -16.67
N ASP A 137 0.24 -21.79 -16.75
CA ASP A 137 1.03 -21.25 -15.66
C ASP A 137 0.82 -19.74 -15.51
N SER A 138 0.96 -19.25 -14.27
CA SER A 138 0.97 -17.83 -13.95
C SER A 138 2.17 -17.51 -13.06
N TYR A 139 2.89 -16.46 -13.42
CA TYR A 139 4.07 -15.97 -12.73
C TYR A 139 3.99 -14.46 -12.54
N PHE A 140 4.68 -13.95 -11.53
CA PHE A 140 4.75 -12.53 -11.28
C PHE A 140 6.04 -12.17 -10.55
N VAL A 141 6.47 -10.93 -10.74
CA VAL A 141 7.66 -10.40 -10.09
C VAL A 141 7.24 -9.29 -9.13
N ILE A 142 7.74 -9.38 -7.90
CA ILE A 142 7.57 -8.32 -6.90
C ILE A 142 8.85 -7.50 -6.76
N PRO A 143 8.75 -6.22 -6.32
CA PRO A 143 9.92 -5.41 -6.03
C PRO A 143 10.77 -6.05 -4.92
N PRO A 144 12.09 -5.90 -4.96
CA PRO A 144 12.93 -6.33 -3.84
C PRO A 144 12.58 -5.54 -2.57
N ALA A 145 12.68 -6.17 -1.41
CA ALA A 145 12.54 -5.45 -0.15
C ALA A 145 13.66 -4.40 -0.02
N ALA A 146 13.31 -3.18 0.38
CA ALA A 146 14.27 -2.06 0.47
C ALA A 146 15.47 -2.31 1.39
N ASP A 147 15.35 -3.21 2.37
CA ASP A 147 16.40 -3.61 3.33
C ASP A 147 17.08 -4.94 2.96
N GLY A 148 16.73 -5.54 1.82
CA GLY A 148 17.22 -6.86 1.42
C GLY A 148 16.71 -8.04 2.26
N GLY A 149 15.68 -7.83 3.10
CA GLY A 149 15.08 -8.88 3.90
C GLY A 149 14.25 -9.88 3.06
N ASN A 150 14.04 -11.09 3.62
CA ASN A 150 13.25 -12.14 2.96
C ASN A 150 11.72 -11.94 3.05
N SER A 151 11.27 -10.94 3.79
CA SER A 151 9.84 -10.60 3.89
C SER A 151 9.33 -9.84 2.67
N ILE A 152 8.03 -9.92 2.43
CA ILE A 152 7.32 -9.23 1.37
C ILE A 152 6.95 -7.84 1.86
N ASP A 153 7.52 -6.78 1.29
CA ASP A 153 7.12 -5.41 1.64
C ASP A 153 5.80 -5.06 0.96
N LEU A 154 4.73 -4.96 1.76
CA LEU A 154 3.41 -4.58 1.24
C LEU A 154 3.39 -3.17 0.69
N GLU A 155 4.11 -2.23 1.30
CA GLU A 155 4.14 -0.85 0.85
C GLU A 155 4.73 -0.74 -0.56
N GLU A 156 5.84 -1.46 -0.80
CA GLU A 156 6.46 -1.52 -2.11
C GLU A 156 5.58 -2.23 -3.13
N CYS A 157 4.91 -3.32 -2.74
CA CYS A 157 3.95 -4.00 -3.61
C CYS A 157 2.78 -3.08 -3.99
N GLY A 158 2.15 -2.43 -2.99
CA GLY A 158 1.02 -1.53 -3.15
C GLY A 158 1.34 -0.32 -4.04
N LYS A 159 2.45 0.39 -3.78
CA LYS A 159 2.88 1.54 -4.60
C LYS A 159 3.12 1.18 -6.06
N ASN A 160 3.54 -0.06 -6.31
CA ASN A 160 3.92 -0.53 -7.63
C ASN A 160 2.85 -1.37 -8.32
N GLU A 161 1.65 -1.45 -7.73
CA GLU A 161 0.52 -2.24 -8.23
C GLU A 161 0.90 -3.72 -8.46
N ARG A 162 1.78 -4.24 -7.60
CA ARG A 162 2.13 -5.65 -7.57
C ARG A 162 1.31 -6.32 -6.48
N ARG A 163 0.75 -7.49 -6.77
CA ARG A 163 0.15 -8.31 -5.73
C ARG A 163 1.25 -8.95 -4.87
N PRO A 164 1.14 -8.92 -3.55
CA PRO A 164 2.00 -9.71 -2.68
C PRO A 164 1.76 -11.23 -2.90
N PRO A 165 2.79 -12.08 -2.91
CA PRO A 165 2.63 -13.53 -2.97
C PRO A 165 1.92 -14.09 -1.74
N LYS A 166 1.08 -15.11 -1.91
CA LYS A 166 0.34 -15.81 -0.84
C LYS A 166 1.26 -16.67 0.04
N GLY A 167 0.95 -16.74 1.33
CA GLY A 167 1.60 -17.66 2.29
C GLY A 167 3.04 -17.30 2.63
N GLN A 168 3.39 -16.02 2.54
CA GLN A 168 4.71 -15.51 2.87
C GLN A 168 4.72 -14.74 4.20
N LYS A 169 5.90 -14.27 4.62
CA LYS A 169 6.02 -13.29 5.69
C LYS A 169 5.86 -11.89 5.13
N TYR A 170 4.96 -11.09 5.67
CA TYR A 170 4.64 -9.75 5.19
C TYR A 170 5.23 -8.70 6.10
N ARG A 171 5.89 -7.71 5.51
CA ARG A 171 6.28 -6.50 6.20
C ARG A 171 5.23 -5.44 5.95
N ILE A 172 4.58 -5.02 7.03
CA ILE A 172 3.52 -4.02 7.02
C ILE A 172 3.99 -2.76 7.74
N ARG A 173 3.54 -1.58 7.29
CA ARG A 173 3.81 -0.32 7.98
C ARG A 173 2.59 0.13 8.77
N ILE A 174 2.77 0.47 10.04
CA ILE A 174 1.74 0.99 10.95
C ILE A 174 2.30 2.26 11.61
N ASP A 175 1.66 3.41 11.42
CA ASP A 175 2.08 4.71 12.00
C ASP A 175 3.58 5.05 11.77
N GLY A 176 4.12 4.65 10.61
CA GLY A 176 5.54 4.85 10.26
C GLY A 176 6.48 3.70 10.64
N ASN A 177 6.09 2.82 11.56
CA ASN A 177 6.89 1.68 12.01
C ASN A 177 6.62 0.44 11.16
N LYS A 178 7.66 -0.38 10.92
CA LYS A 178 7.54 -1.62 10.13
C LYS A 178 7.46 -2.85 11.04
N HIS A 179 6.50 -3.73 10.76
CA HIS A 179 6.24 -4.95 11.52
C HIS A 179 6.21 -6.16 10.58
N ILE A 180 6.63 -7.33 11.06
CA ILE A 180 6.56 -8.59 10.30
C ILE A 180 5.36 -9.40 10.79
N VAL A 181 4.56 -9.87 9.84
CA VAL A 181 3.40 -10.73 10.05
C VAL A 181 3.62 -12.04 9.29
N ASP A 182 3.49 -13.17 9.98
CA ASP A 182 3.78 -14.50 9.45
C ASP A 182 2.57 -15.18 8.77
N SER A 183 1.47 -14.44 8.62
CA SER A 183 0.21 -14.91 8.01
C SER A 183 -0.27 -13.91 6.97
N ALA A 184 -0.87 -14.42 5.89
CA ALA A 184 -1.53 -13.60 4.87
C ALA A 184 -2.82 -12.99 5.39
N THR A 185 -3.47 -13.62 6.38
CA THR A 185 -4.68 -13.09 7.00
C THR A 185 -4.36 -12.61 8.40
N ILE A 186 -4.76 -11.38 8.72
CA ILE A 186 -4.62 -10.78 10.04
C ILE A 186 -5.87 -9.95 10.35
N THR A 187 -6.38 -10.02 11.57
CA THR A 187 -7.54 -9.24 11.99
C THR A 187 -7.15 -7.79 12.31
N GLY A 188 -8.11 -6.88 12.23
CA GLY A 188 -7.91 -5.51 12.69
C GLY A 188 -7.35 -5.42 14.12
N ALA A 189 -7.88 -6.25 15.04
CA ALA A 189 -7.44 -6.30 16.43
C ALA A 189 -5.96 -6.70 16.57
N GLU A 190 -5.52 -7.69 15.81
CA GLU A 190 -4.12 -8.12 15.78
C GLU A 190 -3.21 -7.03 15.20
N ILE A 191 -3.64 -6.33 14.14
CA ILE A 191 -2.88 -5.21 13.57
C ILE A 191 -2.65 -4.11 14.62
N LEU A 192 -3.69 -3.68 15.36
CA LEU A 192 -3.51 -2.69 16.44
C LEU A 192 -2.64 -3.23 17.58
N GLY A 193 -2.75 -4.52 17.89
CA GLY A 193 -1.94 -5.18 18.90
C GLY A 193 -0.43 -5.10 18.61
N LEU A 194 -0.03 -5.07 17.34
CA LEU A 194 1.39 -4.92 16.93
C LEU A 194 2.01 -3.58 17.36
N VAL A 195 1.18 -2.57 17.63
CA VAL A 195 1.59 -1.24 18.10
C VAL A 195 1.00 -0.91 19.48
N GLU A 196 0.65 -1.94 20.26
CA GLU A 196 0.15 -1.81 21.64
C GLU A 196 -1.10 -0.92 21.78
N LYS A 197 -1.97 -0.90 20.75
CA LYS A 197 -3.23 -0.13 20.72
C LYS A 197 -4.45 -1.06 20.77
N SER A 198 -5.61 -0.53 21.18
CA SER A 198 -6.90 -1.24 21.17
C SER A 198 -8.00 -0.44 20.49
N PHE A 199 -9.06 -1.13 20.07
CA PHE A 199 -10.24 -0.50 19.47
C PHE A 199 -11.11 0.29 20.46
N ASP A 200 -10.79 0.30 21.75
CA ASP A 200 -11.50 1.12 22.74
C ASP A 200 -11.12 2.59 22.55
N GLU A 201 -9.83 2.86 22.31
CA GLU A 201 -9.27 4.20 22.15
C GLU A 201 -8.82 4.52 20.72
N TRP A 202 -8.78 3.55 19.80
CA TRP A 202 -8.23 3.76 18.46
C TRP A 202 -9.12 3.21 17.35
N SER A 203 -9.12 3.87 16.21
CA SER A 203 -9.60 3.33 14.94
C SER A 203 -8.41 2.99 14.05
N LEU A 204 -8.60 1.95 13.25
CA LEU A 204 -7.60 1.47 12.29
C LEU A 204 -8.12 1.74 10.88
N ASN A 205 -7.25 2.28 10.03
CA ASN A 205 -7.49 2.44 8.60
C ASN A 205 -6.37 1.76 7.81
N GLN A 206 -6.69 1.20 6.66
CA GLN A 206 -5.71 0.87 5.63
C GLN A 206 -5.70 1.96 4.57
N LYS A 207 -4.51 2.39 4.17
CA LYS A 207 -4.29 3.21 2.99
C LYS A 207 -3.96 2.28 1.82
N LEU A 208 -4.76 2.41 0.78
CA LEU A 208 -4.60 1.69 -0.48
C LEU A 208 -3.87 2.56 -1.52
N HIS A 209 -3.38 1.91 -2.57
CA HIS A 209 -2.86 2.55 -3.76
C HIS A 209 -3.86 3.57 -4.32
N GLY A 210 -3.35 4.70 -4.83
CA GLY A 210 -4.18 5.84 -5.24
C GLY A 210 -4.72 6.68 -4.08
N GLY A 211 -4.32 6.41 -2.84
CA GLY A 211 -4.59 7.26 -1.67
C GLY A 211 -5.93 7.01 -0.96
N LYS A 212 -6.74 6.05 -1.44
CA LYS A 212 -7.99 5.67 -0.78
C LYS A 212 -7.71 5.13 0.62
N ARG A 213 -8.53 5.54 1.60
CA ARG A 213 -8.48 5.01 2.96
C ARG A 213 -9.75 4.23 3.27
N GLU A 214 -9.58 3.07 3.89
CA GLU A 214 -10.69 2.22 4.31
C GLU A 214 -10.53 1.88 5.78
N LYS A 215 -11.62 2.03 6.55
CA LYS A 215 -11.65 1.68 7.96
C LYS A 215 -11.71 0.16 8.12
N ILE A 216 -10.94 -0.36 9.07
CA ILE A 216 -10.91 -1.77 9.45
C ILE A 216 -11.48 -1.88 10.87
N ASP A 217 -12.50 -2.71 11.03
CA ASP A 217 -13.04 -3.02 12.36
C ASP A 217 -12.26 -4.16 13.03
N ALA A 218 -12.40 -4.29 14.35
CA ALA A 218 -11.60 -5.21 15.16
C ALA A 218 -11.60 -6.67 14.66
N LYS A 219 -12.74 -7.14 14.15
CA LYS A 219 -12.93 -8.53 13.68
C LYS A 219 -12.78 -8.68 12.17
N THR A 220 -12.57 -7.59 11.44
CA THR A 220 -12.37 -7.65 10.00
C THR A 220 -11.08 -8.39 9.73
N GLU A 221 -11.16 -9.49 8.99
CA GLU A 221 -10.00 -10.19 8.45
C GLU A 221 -9.47 -9.41 7.25
N VAL A 222 -8.20 -9.01 7.32
CA VAL A 222 -7.48 -8.34 6.25
C VAL A 222 -6.61 -9.37 5.57
N ASP A 223 -6.80 -9.53 4.26
CA ASP A 223 -5.91 -10.33 3.41
C ASP A 223 -4.75 -9.47 2.90
N LEU A 224 -3.56 -9.69 3.45
CA LEU A 224 -2.31 -9.05 3.08
C LEU A 224 -1.79 -9.50 1.71
N ALA A 225 -2.33 -10.56 1.11
CA ALA A 225 -2.04 -10.94 -0.27
C ALA A 225 -2.89 -10.15 -1.29
N CYS A 226 -3.85 -9.35 -0.83
CA CYS A 226 -4.59 -8.45 -1.72
C CYS A 226 -3.67 -7.35 -2.27
N PRO A 227 -3.74 -7.05 -3.58
CA PRO A 227 -2.98 -5.96 -4.17
C PRO A 227 -3.44 -4.61 -3.62
N GLY A 228 -2.49 -3.67 -3.55
CA GLY A 228 -2.79 -2.26 -3.32
C GLY A 228 -2.72 -1.79 -1.87
N ILE A 229 -2.59 -2.65 -0.86
CA ILE A 229 -2.35 -2.18 0.52
C ILE A 229 -0.98 -1.52 0.59
N GLU A 230 -0.91 -0.24 1.00
CA GLU A 230 0.36 0.46 1.18
C GLU A 230 0.79 0.50 2.65
N ARG A 231 -0.15 0.81 3.56
CA ARG A 231 0.13 0.94 5.00
C ARG A 231 -1.14 0.96 5.83
N PHE A 232 -0.99 0.79 7.13
CA PHE A 232 -2.02 1.00 8.13
C PHE A 232 -1.76 2.28 8.91
N GLU A 233 -2.84 2.94 9.29
CA GLU A 233 -2.83 4.21 10.02
C GLU A 233 -3.81 4.09 11.18
N THR A 234 -3.39 4.50 12.38
CA THR A 234 -4.27 4.54 13.53
C THR A 234 -4.68 5.98 13.83
N VAL A 235 -5.92 6.15 14.27
CA VAL A 235 -6.47 7.45 14.68
C VAL A 235 -7.09 7.27 16.05
N ARG A 236 -6.79 8.15 17.00
CA ARG A 236 -7.35 8.05 18.35
C ARG A 236 -8.85 8.36 18.30
N ARG A 237 -9.68 7.45 18.82
CA ARG A 237 -11.11 7.67 19.05
C ARG A 237 -11.26 8.73 20.13
N GLN A 238 -11.85 9.86 19.78
CA GLN A 238 -12.34 10.80 20.78
C GLN A 238 -13.54 10.16 21.49
N ALA A 239 -13.58 10.23 22.81
CA ALA A 239 -14.70 9.73 23.60
C ALA A 239 -15.99 10.46 23.18
N GLN A 240 -16.99 9.72 22.68
CA GLN A 240 -18.31 10.28 22.43
C GLN A 240 -19.06 10.47 23.75
N GLN A 241 -18.83 11.63 24.38
CA GLN A 241 -19.75 12.17 25.38
C GLN A 241 -20.19 13.57 24.92
N GLY A 242 -21.22 13.60 24.07
CA GLY A 242 -22.07 14.78 23.90
C GLY A 242 -21.47 16.09 23.34
N GLU A 243 -20.27 16.11 22.78
CA GLU A 243 -19.71 17.32 22.16
C GLU A 243 -19.75 17.25 20.62
N LYS A 244 -20.19 18.35 20.02
CA LYS A 244 -20.49 18.50 18.60
C LYS A 244 -19.26 18.22 17.73
N ALA A 245 -19.46 17.50 16.62
CA ALA A 245 -18.40 17.00 15.75
C ALA A 245 -17.41 18.08 15.31
N LEU A 246 -16.13 17.91 15.67
CA LEU A 246 -15.03 18.70 15.16
C LEU A 246 -14.72 18.28 13.71
N CYS A 247 -14.30 19.24 12.88
CA CYS A 247 -13.76 18.92 11.56
C CYS A 247 -12.34 18.33 11.71
N GLU A 248 -12.08 17.24 10.99
CA GLU A 248 -10.82 16.50 11.03
C GLU A 248 -9.69 17.29 10.35
N LEU A 249 -8.51 17.36 11.01
CA LEU A 249 -7.29 17.96 10.46
C LEU A 249 -6.44 16.89 9.74
N LEU A 250 -5.60 17.31 8.80
CA LEU A 250 -4.68 16.38 8.13
C LEU A 250 -3.54 15.97 9.07
N PRO A 251 -2.92 14.78 8.87
CA PRO A 251 -1.75 14.38 9.64
C PRO A 251 -0.62 15.42 9.62
N GLU A 252 -0.38 16.06 8.46
CA GLU A 252 0.63 17.12 8.32
C GLU A 252 0.29 18.37 9.14
N ASP A 253 -1.00 18.72 9.28
CA ASP A 253 -1.41 19.84 10.13
C ASP A 253 -1.09 19.54 11.59
N LEU A 254 -1.38 18.33 12.05
CA LEU A 254 -1.11 17.90 13.42
C LEU A 254 0.40 17.87 13.69
N GLU A 255 1.19 17.30 12.79
CA GLU A 255 2.66 17.30 12.88
C GLU A 255 3.22 18.74 12.97
N TYR A 256 2.72 19.65 12.14
CA TYR A 256 3.13 21.05 12.17
C TYR A 256 2.72 21.75 13.46
N LEU A 257 1.50 21.55 13.93
CA LEU A 257 0.98 22.16 15.15
C LEU A 257 1.75 21.68 16.39
N GLU A 258 2.02 20.38 16.50
CA GLU A 258 2.83 19.83 17.59
C GLU A 258 4.27 20.32 17.56
N ALA A 259 4.87 20.44 16.37
CA ALA A 259 6.25 20.90 16.24
C ALA A 259 6.42 22.41 16.54
N ASN A 260 5.45 23.24 16.15
CA ASN A 260 5.59 24.70 16.22
C ASN A 260 4.84 25.35 17.40
N TYR A 261 3.77 24.70 17.89
CA TYR A 261 2.89 25.22 18.94
C TYR A 261 2.57 24.15 20.00
N PRO A 262 3.57 23.43 20.55
CA PRO A 262 3.34 22.31 21.45
C PRO A 262 2.51 22.72 22.67
N ALA A 263 1.42 22.00 22.92
CA ALA A 263 0.46 22.28 23.99
C ALA A 263 -0.15 23.69 23.99
N LYS A 264 -0.10 24.41 22.86
CA LYS A 264 -0.67 25.77 22.69
C LYS A 264 -1.80 25.84 21.68
N TRP A 265 -2.25 24.70 21.17
CA TRP A 265 -3.35 24.67 20.21
C TRP A 265 -4.48 23.76 20.68
N LYS A 266 -5.70 24.04 20.22
CA LYS A 266 -6.88 23.21 20.47
C LYS A 266 -7.93 23.45 19.39
N GLN A 267 -8.86 22.50 19.24
CA GLN A 267 -10.07 22.71 18.45
C GLN A 267 -11.29 22.92 19.34
N GLU A 268 -12.18 23.83 18.95
CA GLU A 268 -13.48 24.08 19.58
C GLU A 268 -14.60 23.90 18.54
N SER A 269 -15.80 23.46 18.96
CA SER A 269 -16.96 23.32 18.07
C SER A 269 -18.13 24.20 18.50
N GLU A 270 -18.86 24.74 17.52
CA GLU A 270 -20.14 25.39 17.72
C GLU A 270 -21.30 24.52 17.20
N GLY A 271 -22.50 24.72 17.74
CA GLY A 271 -23.70 23.93 17.39
C GLY A 271 -24.17 24.01 15.93
N ASN A 272 -23.51 24.83 15.12
CA ASN A 272 -23.74 25.00 13.70
C ASN A 272 -22.80 24.13 12.83
N GLY A 273 -21.97 23.27 13.42
CA GLY A 273 -21.02 22.43 12.69
C GLY A 273 -19.73 23.14 12.28
N LYS A 274 -19.48 24.36 12.79
CA LYS A 274 -18.18 25.04 12.64
C LYS A 274 -17.18 24.49 13.64
N SER A 275 -15.98 24.22 13.17
CA SER A 275 -14.82 23.86 13.99
C SER A 275 -13.82 25.01 13.96
N GLY A 276 -13.36 25.46 15.12
CA GLY A 276 -12.36 26.52 15.25
C GLY A 276 -11.04 25.92 15.73
N LEU A 277 -9.96 26.12 15.00
CA LEU A 277 -8.60 25.81 15.44
C LEU A 277 -8.01 27.05 16.09
N LEU A 278 -7.74 26.97 17.40
CA LEU A 278 -7.15 28.06 18.19
C LEU A 278 -5.67 27.75 18.44
N ILE A 279 -4.82 28.75 18.27
CA ILE A 279 -3.39 28.73 18.56
C ILE A 279 -3.09 29.89 19.52
N GLU A 280 -2.80 29.56 20.77
CA GLU A 280 -2.45 30.49 21.84
C GLU A 280 -1.01 31.01 21.68
N ASP A 281 -0.76 32.22 22.17
CA ASP A 281 0.53 32.92 22.05
C ASP A 281 1.09 32.96 20.63
N PHE A 282 0.24 33.07 19.61
CA PHE A 282 0.68 33.18 18.22
C PHE A 282 1.57 34.43 18.07
N PRO A 283 2.81 34.29 17.58
CA PRO A 283 3.76 35.39 17.52
C PRO A 283 3.33 36.42 16.47
N VAL A 284 3.33 37.69 16.85
CA VAL A 284 3.00 38.82 15.97
C VAL A 284 4.30 39.55 15.62
N PRO A 285 4.55 39.92 14.35
CA PRO A 285 5.77 40.61 13.96
C PRO A 285 5.85 42.02 14.57
N GLY A 286 7.04 42.62 14.54
CA GLY A 286 7.22 44.02 14.98
C GLY A 286 6.42 44.98 14.10
N GLY A 287 5.87 46.05 14.70
CA GLY A 287 4.95 46.98 14.03
C GLY A 287 3.53 46.96 14.61
N TYR A 288 3.23 46.02 15.51
CA TYR A 288 2.01 45.97 16.30
C TYR A 288 2.28 46.29 17.78
N THR A 289 1.23 46.71 18.51
CA THR A 289 1.31 46.92 19.96
C THR A 289 1.37 45.60 20.74
N GLU A 290 0.69 44.58 20.25
CA GLU A 290 0.68 43.23 20.78
C GLU A 290 1.88 42.44 20.25
N LYS A 291 2.60 41.73 21.13
CA LYS A 291 3.68 40.82 20.73
C LYS A 291 3.19 39.41 20.41
N THR A 292 2.08 39.03 21.04
CA THR A 292 1.40 37.75 20.84
C THR A 292 -0.11 37.98 20.89
N SER A 293 -0.87 37.11 20.21
CA SER A 293 -2.32 37.04 20.31
C SER A 293 -2.79 35.61 20.07
N THR A 294 -4.04 35.28 20.41
CA THR A 294 -4.61 33.99 20.01
C THR A 294 -5.02 34.08 18.56
N LEU A 295 -4.49 33.21 17.70
CA LEU A 295 -4.98 33.02 16.33
C LEU A 295 -6.11 31.99 16.34
N MET A 296 -7.24 32.29 15.72
CA MET A 296 -8.29 31.32 15.41
C MET A 296 -8.48 31.20 13.91
N LEU A 297 -8.56 29.96 13.43
CA LEU A 297 -8.92 29.60 12.06
C LEU A 297 -10.23 28.82 12.07
N LEU A 298 -11.15 29.14 11.17
CA LEU A 298 -12.37 28.34 10.97
C LEU A 298 -12.08 27.21 9.99
N ILE A 299 -12.26 25.97 10.45
CA ILE A 299 -12.09 24.76 9.66
C ILE A 299 -13.46 24.38 9.06
N PRO A 300 -13.62 24.41 7.71
CA PRO A 300 -14.89 24.10 7.07
C PRO A 300 -15.17 22.59 7.03
N SER A 301 -16.46 22.22 6.97
CA SER A 301 -16.97 20.82 6.94
C SER A 301 -16.58 19.98 5.70
N GLY A 302 -15.69 20.47 4.85
CA GLY A 302 -15.18 19.75 3.67
C GLY A 302 -13.67 19.89 3.49
N TYR A 303 -12.96 20.39 4.50
CA TYR A 303 -11.51 20.48 4.51
C TYR A 303 -10.87 19.10 4.25
N PRO A 304 -9.79 18.99 3.43
CA PRO A 304 -9.07 20.04 2.68
C PRO A 304 -9.64 20.38 1.30
N GLY A 305 -10.75 19.75 0.88
CA GLY A 305 -11.42 20.10 -0.38
C GLY A 305 -12.06 21.50 -0.35
N ALA A 306 -12.55 21.91 0.82
CA ALA A 306 -13.04 23.26 1.07
C ALA A 306 -11.91 24.15 1.62
N ALA A 307 -11.78 25.35 1.08
CA ALA A 307 -10.76 26.31 1.47
C ALA A 307 -10.98 26.86 2.87
N LEU A 308 -9.88 27.02 3.63
CA LEU A 308 -9.88 27.93 4.78
C LEU A 308 -10.03 29.36 4.26
N ASP A 309 -10.80 30.16 5.00
CA ASP A 309 -11.01 31.57 4.68
C ASP A 309 -10.91 32.39 5.96
N MET A 310 -10.31 33.57 5.82
CA MET A 310 -10.12 34.56 6.89
C MET A 310 -9.31 34.03 8.08
N PHE A 311 -8.89 34.96 8.94
CA PHE A 311 -8.24 34.61 10.21
C PHE A 311 -8.61 35.61 11.30
N TYR A 312 -8.48 35.19 12.55
CA TYR A 312 -9.09 35.89 13.67
C TYR A 312 -8.11 36.03 14.83
N PHE A 313 -8.06 37.23 15.43
CA PHE A 313 -7.19 37.51 16.57
C PHE A 313 -7.97 37.96 17.81
N SER A 314 -7.56 37.44 18.97
CA SER A 314 -8.03 37.89 20.28
C SER A 314 -6.88 37.80 21.30
N PRO A 315 -6.42 38.93 21.90
CA PRO A 315 -6.91 40.30 21.70
C PRO A 315 -6.69 40.83 20.27
N SER A 316 -7.47 41.83 19.88
CA SER A 316 -7.33 42.50 18.57
C SER A 316 -5.96 43.14 18.41
N LEU A 317 -5.35 42.99 17.24
CA LEU A 317 -4.06 43.60 16.91
C LEU A 317 -4.25 45.05 16.50
N LYS A 318 -3.34 45.92 16.95
CA LYS A 318 -3.26 47.33 16.55
C LYS A 318 -1.86 47.68 16.12
N ARG A 319 -1.74 48.52 15.10
CA ARG A 319 -0.43 48.98 14.62
C ARG A 319 0.18 49.95 15.62
N SER A 320 1.48 49.84 15.85
CA SER A 320 2.23 50.72 16.76
C SER A 320 2.40 52.14 16.22
N ASP A 321 2.26 52.33 14.91
CA ASP A 321 2.28 53.64 14.24
C ASP A 321 0.95 54.42 14.36
N GLY A 322 -0.07 53.80 14.95
CA GLY A 322 -1.42 54.39 15.11
C GLY A 322 -2.31 54.29 13.88
N SER A 323 -1.81 53.73 12.77
CA SER A 323 -2.62 53.50 11.55
C SER A 323 -3.66 52.41 11.81
N ALA A 324 -4.79 52.51 11.10
CA ALA A 324 -5.80 51.45 11.14
C ALA A 324 -5.30 50.21 10.40
N VAL A 325 -5.63 49.03 10.92
CA VAL A 325 -5.44 47.77 10.19
C VAL A 325 -6.51 47.67 9.09
N HIS A 326 -6.11 47.29 7.89
CA HIS A 326 -7.03 47.21 6.75
C HIS A 326 -7.92 45.96 6.79
N ALA A 327 -9.16 46.11 6.31
CA ALA A 327 -10.14 45.04 6.11
C ALA A 327 -10.31 44.09 7.31
N VAL A 328 -10.46 44.69 8.49
CA VAL A 328 -10.84 44.01 9.73
C VAL A 328 -12.29 44.28 10.13
N ALA A 329 -12.90 43.33 10.81
CA ALA A 329 -14.22 43.44 11.40
C ALA A 329 -14.26 42.78 12.78
N VAL A 330 -15.28 43.07 13.58
CA VAL A 330 -15.52 42.39 14.85
C VAL A 330 -16.55 41.29 14.62
N GLU A 331 -16.24 40.06 15.02
CA GLU A 331 -17.15 38.92 14.95
C GLU A 331 -17.14 38.11 16.23
N GLU A 332 -18.23 37.40 16.50
CA GLU A 332 -18.35 36.49 17.63
C GLU A 332 -18.30 35.04 17.15
N HIS A 333 -17.38 34.27 17.71
CA HIS A 333 -17.25 32.83 17.49
C HIS A 333 -16.78 32.17 18.79
N PHE A 334 -17.31 30.99 19.09
CA PHE A 334 -17.03 30.18 20.27
C PHE A 334 -17.21 30.96 21.59
N GLY A 335 -18.25 31.81 21.64
CA GLY A 335 -18.56 32.65 22.79
C GLY A 335 -17.52 33.74 23.09
N ARG A 336 -16.63 34.04 22.14
CA ARG A 336 -15.59 35.06 22.24
C ARG A 336 -15.72 36.07 21.11
N THR A 337 -15.31 37.30 21.40
CA THR A 337 -15.19 38.35 20.38
C THR A 337 -13.80 38.31 19.75
N TRP A 338 -13.77 38.33 18.42
CA TRP A 338 -12.58 38.24 17.60
C TRP A 338 -12.48 39.44 16.65
N GLN A 339 -11.25 39.89 16.42
CA GLN A 339 -10.94 40.73 15.27
C GLN A 339 -10.73 39.82 14.07
N ARG A 340 -11.68 39.80 13.14
CA ARG A 340 -11.57 39.09 11.86
C ARG A 340 -10.74 39.89 10.88
N TRP A 341 -9.89 39.20 10.13
CA TRP A 341 -9.13 39.72 9.01
C TRP A 341 -9.62 39.08 7.70
N SER A 342 -10.04 39.94 6.77
CA SER A 342 -10.50 39.51 5.44
C SER A 342 -9.35 39.57 4.46
N ARG A 343 -8.74 38.42 4.18
CA ARG A 343 -7.61 38.28 3.27
C ARG A 343 -7.79 36.99 2.49
N HIS A 344 -7.70 37.06 1.17
CA HIS A 344 -7.98 35.94 0.30
C HIS A 344 -6.76 35.61 -0.55
N TYR A 345 -6.54 34.32 -0.74
CA TYR A 345 -5.54 33.77 -1.64
C TYR A 345 -6.13 32.57 -2.37
N THR A 346 -5.42 32.07 -3.38
CA THR A 346 -5.90 30.90 -4.12
C THR A 346 -5.64 29.63 -3.32
N TRP A 347 -6.70 28.90 -3.02
CA TRP A 347 -6.67 27.57 -2.41
C TRP A 347 -6.70 26.49 -3.49
N GLU A 348 -5.85 25.47 -3.36
CA GLU A 348 -5.83 24.27 -4.19
C GLU A 348 -6.54 23.11 -3.45
N PRO A 349 -7.79 22.78 -3.82
CA PRO A 349 -8.60 21.78 -3.12
C PRO A 349 -7.91 20.42 -3.03
N GLY A 350 -7.82 19.88 -1.81
CA GLY A 350 -7.23 18.56 -1.56
C GLY A 350 -5.69 18.53 -1.51
N PHE A 351 -5.02 19.65 -1.82
CA PHE A 351 -3.56 19.77 -1.73
C PHE A 351 -3.13 20.73 -0.63
N ASP A 352 -3.81 21.87 -0.53
CA ASP A 352 -3.50 22.88 0.50
C ASP A 352 -3.95 22.44 1.90
N SER A 353 -3.28 22.98 2.91
CA SER A 353 -3.43 22.58 4.31
C SER A 353 -3.51 23.76 5.28
N VAL A 354 -3.77 23.50 6.56
CA VAL A 354 -3.71 24.52 7.62
C VAL A 354 -2.32 25.15 7.67
N VAL A 355 -1.28 24.36 7.41
CA VAL A 355 0.11 24.83 7.34
C VAL A 355 0.25 25.99 6.34
N LYS A 356 -0.25 25.81 5.11
CA LYS A 356 -0.23 26.87 4.09
C LYS A 356 -0.99 28.11 4.56
N HIS A 357 -2.15 27.91 5.19
CA HIS A 357 -2.96 29.03 5.69
C HIS A 357 -2.21 29.81 6.79
N ILE A 358 -1.55 29.12 7.73
CA ILE A 358 -0.75 29.77 8.78
C ILE A 358 0.42 30.55 8.18
N GLU A 359 1.12 30.01 7.19
CA GLU A 359 2.19 30.74 6.49
C GLU A 359 1.67 31.98 5.76
N TYR A 360 0.47 31.90 5.18
CA TYR A 360 -0.22 33.05 4.61
C TYR A 360 -0.55 34.11 5.67
N VAL A 361 -1.07 33.71 6.84
CA VAL A 361 -1.32 34.63 7.97
C VAL A 361 -0.03 35.35 8.38
N LYS A 362 1.08 34.63 8.53
CA LYS A 362 2.39 35.23 8.87
C LYS A 362 2.85 36.22 7.81
N HIS A 363 2.68 35.89 6.53
CA HIS A 363 3.03 36.76 5.42
C HIS A 363 2.18 38.04 5.40
N ASP A 364 0.86 37.91 5.57
CA ASP A 364 -0.06 39.06 5.58
C ASP A 364 0.20 39.99 6.77
N LEU A 365 0.39 39.44 7.98
CA LEU A 365 0.73 40.24 9.16
C LEU A 365 1.98 41.10 8.95
N LYS A 366 2.99 40.55 8.27
CA LYS A 366 4.22 41.24 7.96
C LYS A 366 4.00 42.35 6.92
N ASN A 367 3.33 42.03 5.81
CA ASN A 367 3.04 43.00 4.75
C ASN A 367 2.17 44.16 5.23
N GLU A 368 1.28 43.93 6.20
CA GLU A 368 0.41 44.98 6.72
C GLU A 368 1.20 46.08 7.44
N VAL A 369 2.34 45.79 8.07
CA VAL A 369 3.12 46.77 8.85
C VAL A 369 4.40 47.25 8.18
N GLU A 370 4.73 46.71 7.01
CA GLU A 370 5.75 47.24 6.09
C GLU A 370 5.15 48.37 5.24
#